data_AF-H7C1C5-F1
#
_entry.id   AF-H7C1C5-F1
#
_cell.length_a   1.000
_cell.length_b   1.000
_cell.length_c   1.000
_cell.angle_alpha   90.00
_cell.angle_beta   90.00
_cell.angle_gamma   90.00
#
_symmetry.space_group_name_H-M   'P 1'
#
loop_
_entity.id
_entity.type
_entity.pdbx_description
1 polymer ?
#
loop_
_entity_poly.entity_id
_entity_poly.type
_entity_poly.pdbx_seq_one_letter_code
_entity_poly.pdbx_strand_id
1 'polypeptide(L)'
;ALVSVPRAQAVWLGRLDPEQLLGPWYVLAVASREKGFAMEKDMKNVVGVVVTLTPENNLRTLSSQHGLGGCDQSVMDLIKRNSGWVFENPSIGVLELWVLATNFRDYAIIFTQLEFGDEPFNTVELYSLTETASQEAMGLFTKWSRSLGFLSQ
;
A
#
# COMPACT_ATOMS: atom_id res chain seq x y z
N ALA A 1 14.97 12.93 6.64
CA ALA A 1 14.61 12.75 8.07
C ALA A 1 13.80 11.47 8.18
N LEU A 2 14.34 10.45 8.85
CA LEU A 2 13.61 9.19 9.11
C LEU A 2 12.44 9.53 10.04
N VAL A 3 11.21 9.45 9.52
CA VAL A 3 10.01 9.58 10.34
C VAL A 3 9.96 8.34 11.22
N SER A 4 10.32 8.49 12.49
CA SER A 4 10.23 7.43 13.47
C SER A 4 8.76 7.12 13.72
N VAL A 5 8.28 6.00 13.17
CA VAL A 5 6.99 5.44 13.56
C VAL A 5 7.05 5.19 15.07
N PRO A 6 6.10 5.71 15.87
CA PRO A 6 6.06 5.45 17.30
C PRO A 6 6.15 3.96 17.60
N ARG A 7 7.13 3.58 18.43
CA ARG A 7 7.45 2.18 18.79
C ARG A 7 6.22 1.39 19.26
N ALA A 8 5.24 2.07 19.86
CA ALA A 8 3.98 1.47 20.28
C ALA A 8 3.10 1.01 19.10
N GLN A 9 3.07 1.73 17.98
CA GLN A 9 2.32 1.34 16.77
C GLN A 9 3.02 0.20 16.03
N ALA A 10 4.36 0.21 15.96
CA ALA A 10 5.15 -0.87 15.38
C ALA A 10 4.95 -2.23 16.11
N VAL A 11 4.74 -2.21 17.44
CA VAL A 11 4.51 -3.43 18.25
C VAL A 11 3.13 -4.06 17.98
N TRP A 12 2.10 -3.26 17.64
CA TRP A 12 0.78 -3.80 17.27
C TRP A 12 0.78 -4.48 15.89
N LEU A 13 1.63 -4.00 14.97
CA LEU A 13 1.76 -4.57 13.62
C LEU A 13 2.56 -5.88 13.57
N GLY A 14 3.39 -6.15 14.60
CA GLY A 14 4.10 -7.43 14.76
C GLY A 14 3.19 -8.64 15.04
N ARG A 15 1.87 -8.43 15.21
CA ARG A 15 0.85 -9.48 15.41
C ARG A 15 -0.17 -9.57 14.26
N LEU A 16 0.09 -8.92 13.13
CA LEU A 16 -0.79 -9.02 11.95
C LEU A 16 -0.77 -10.46 11.43
N ASP A 17 -1.96 -11.03 11.27
CA ASP A 17 -2.13 -12.31 10.59
C ASP A 17 -2.11 -12.08 9.07
N PRO A 18 -1.20 -12.74 8.35
CA PRO A 18 -1.13 -12.74 6.90
C PRO A 18 -2.44 -12.86 6.16
N GLU A 19 -3.26 -13.78 6.64
CA GLU A 19 -4.36 -14.32 5.88
C GLU A 19 -5.48 -13.28 5.77
N GLN A 20 -5.48 -12.31 6.68
CA GLN A 20 -6.50 -11.26 6.79
C GLN A 20 -6.38 -10.19 5.71
N LEU A 21 -5.26 -10.13 4.98
CA LEU A 21 -5.10 -9.25 3.82
C LEU A 21 -5.27 -9.98 2.48
N LEU A 22 -5.46 -11.29 2.49
CA LEU A 22 -5.61 -12.06 1.26
C LEU A 22 -6.98 -11.81 0.62
N GLY A 23 -7.01 -11.90 -0.70
CA GLY A 23 -8.21 -11.69 -1.50
C GLY A 23 -8.24 -10.36 -2.24
N PRO A 24 -9.41 -9.99 -2.79
CA PRO A 24 -9.57 -8.79 -3.61
C PRO A 24 -9.74 -7.53 -2.77
N TRP A 25 -9.17 -6.43 -3.26
CA TRP A 25 -9.21 -5.10 -2.69
C TRP A 25 -9.37 -4.04 -3.80
N TYR A 26 -9.98 -2.93 -3.45
CA TYR A 26 -10.01 -1.71 -4.22
C TYR A 26 -9.03 -0.71 -3.63
N VAL A 27 -8.12 -0.18 -4.43
CA VAL A 27 -7.25 0.94 -4.02
C VAL A 27 -7.97 2.24 -4.33
N LEU A 28 -8.45 2.88 -3.27
CA LEU A 28 -9.33 4.06 -3.38
C LEU A 28 -8.54 5.37 -3.27
N ALA A 29 -7.55 5.43 -2.39
CA ALA A 29 -6.76 6.63 -2.15
C ALA A 29 -5.27 6.32 -2.18
N VAL A 30 -4.45 7.26 -2.66
CA VAL A 30 -2.99 7.16 -2.63
C VAL A 30 -2.43 8.55 -2.35
N ALA A 31 -1.41 8.64 -1.50
CA ALA A 31 -0.70 9.87 -1.19
C ALA A 31 0.81 9.65 -1.33
N SER A 32 1.49 10.61 -1.94
CA SER A 32 2.94 10.65 -2.12
C SER A 32 3.42 12.10 -2.12
N ARG A 33 4.72 12.32 -1.87
CA ARG A 33 5.37 13.63 -2.10
C ARG A 33 5.82 13.82 -3.54
N GLU A 34 5.92 12.74 -4.30
CA GLU A 34 6.47 12.78 -5.64
C GLU A 34 5.47 13.43 -6.61
N LYS A 35 5.86 14.52 -7.23
CA LYS A 35 4.97 15.37 -8.04
C LYS A 35 4.48 14.64 -9.30
N GLY A 36 5.27 13.71 -9.84
CA GLY A 36 4.88 12.87 -10.97
C GLY A 36 3.77 11.86 -10.64
N PHE A 37 3.67 11.43 -9.37
CA PHE A 37 2.66 10.47 -8.94
C PHE A 37 1.28 11.12 -8.72
N ALA A 38 1.25 12.39 -8.32
CA ALA A 38 0.02 13.18 -8.20
C ALA A 38 -0.63 13.47 -9.56
N MET A 39 0.17 13.78 -10.60
CA MET A 39 -0.35 14.09 -11.94
C MET A 39 -0.91 12.88 -12.68
N GLU A 40 -0.39 11.67 -12.45
CA GLU A 40 -0.93 10.47 -13.08
C GLU A 40 -2.29 10.03 -12.51
N LYS A 41 -2.66 10.45 -11.29
CA LYS A 41 -3.87 9.94 -10.60
C LYS A 41 -5.13 10.78 -10.85
N ASP A 42 -5.00 12.05 -11.23
CA ASP A 42 -6.15 12.84 -11.72
C ASP A 42 -6.80 12.20 -12.98
N MET A 43 -6.18 11.15 -13.55
CA MET A 43 -6.70 10.34 -14.65
C MET A 43 -6.99 8.85 -14.30
N LYS A 44 -6.77 8.38 -13.06
CA LYS A 44 -6.79 6.93 -12.76
C LYS A 44 -8.02 6.47 -11.96
N ASN A 45 -8.77 5.58 -12.61
CA ASN A 45 -9.86 4.78 -12.04
C ASN A 45 -9.40 3.99 -10.80
N VAL A 46 -10.36 3.56 -9.97
CA VAL A 46 -10.12 2.61 -8.88
C VAL A 46 -9.32 1.41 -9.40
N VAL A 47 -8.21 1.08 -8.73
CA VAL A 47 -7.38 -0.08 -9.07
C VAL A 47 -7.87 -1.28 -8.29
N GLY A 48 -8.20 -2.36 -8.98
CA GLY A 48 -8.48 -3.64 -8.35
C GLY A 48 -7.17 -4.37 -8.07
N VAL A 49 -6.98 -4.87 -6.85
CA VAL A 49 -5.80 -5.63 -6.44
C VAL A 49 -6.24 -6.95 -5.83
N VAL A 50 -5.63 -8.06 -6.24
CA VAL A 50 -5.79 -9.35 -5.57
C VAL A 50 -4.50 -9.71 -4.86
N VAL A 51 -4.57 -9.91 -3.55
CA VAL A 51 -3.44 -10.25 -2.69
C VAL A 51 -3.45 -11.74 -2.39
N THR A 52 -2.33 -12.40 -2.60
CA THR A 52 -2.15 -13.85 -2.41
C THR A 52 -0.80 -14.15 -1.77
N LEU A 53 -0.64 -15.37 -1.24
CA LEU A 53 0.66 -15.89 -0.81
C LEU A 53 1.23 -16.85 -1.86
N THR A 54 2.54 -16.79 -2.08
CA THR A 54 3.26 -17.85 -2.81
C THR A 54 3.46 -19.07 -1.91
N PRO A 55 3.82 -20.24 -2.46
CA PRO A 55 4.14 -21.44 -1.66
C PRO A 55 5.24 -21.22 -0.61
N GLU A 56 6.13 -20.26 -0.86
CA GLU A 56 7.24 -19.87 0.03
C GLU A 56 6.83 -18.81 1.05
N ASN A 57 5.53 -18.49 1.17
CA ASN A 57 4.99 -17.48 2.09
C ASN A 57 5.44 -16.05 1.78
N ASN A 58 5.73 -15.76 0.50
CA ASN A 58 5.94 -14.42 -0.03
C ASN A 58 4.60 -13.80 -0.46
N LEU A 59 4.56 -12.47 -0.58
CA LEU A 59 3.35 -11.77 -1.02
C LEU A 59 3.32 -11.68 -2.55
N ARG A 60 2.18 -11.99 -3.16
CA ARG A 60 1.92 -11.75 -4.58
C ARG A 60 0.69 -10.86 -4.73
N THR A 61 0.83 -9.75 -5.46
CA THR A 61 -0.27 -8.86 -5.80
C THR A 61 -0.49 -8.85 -7.31
N LEU A 62 -1.76 -8.98 -7.72
CA LEU A 62 -2.21 -8.79 -9.09
C LEU A 62 -3.04 -7.51 -9.13
N SER A 63 -2.53 -6.48 -9.79
CA SER A 63 -3.20 -5.19 -9.95
C SER A 63 -3.84 -5.08 -11.32
N SER A 64 -5.00 -4.45 -11.39
CA SER A 64 -5.79 -4.26 -12.60
C SER A 64 -6.29 -2.82 -12.64
N GLN A 65 -5.95 -2.10 -13.71
CA GLN A 65 -6.34 -0.71 -13.90
C GLN A 65 -6.90 -0.50 -15.29
N HIS A 66 -7.89 0.39 -15.41
CA HIS A 66 -8.43 0.75 -16.71
C HIS A 66 -7.63 1.91 -17.30
N GLY A 67 -6.79 1.60 -18.29
CA GLY A 67 -5.99 2.55 -19.07
C GLY A 67 -6.68 2.99 -20.36
N LEU A 68 -6.02 3.87 -21.12
CA LEU A 68 -6.54 4.42 -22.38
C LEU A 68 -6.73 3.34 -23.47
N GLY A 69 -5.99 2.24 -23.40
CA GLY A 69 -6.03 1.11 -24.35
C GLY A 69 -6.87 -0.07 -23.90
N GLY A 70 -7.51 0.00 -22.73
CA GLY A 70 -8.24 -1.11 -22.11
C GLY A 70 -7.73 -1.44 -20.71
N CYS A 71 -7.98 -2.67 -20.26
CA CYS A 71 -7.56 -3.12 -18.93
C CYS A 71 -6.09 -3.55 -18.94
N ASP A 72 -5.26 -2.82 -18.20
CA ASP A 72 -3.86 -3.17 -17.97
C ASP A 72 -3.74 -3.94 -16.65
N GLN A 73 -3.00 -5.05 -16.68
CA GLN A 73 -2.74 -5.87 -15.51
C GLN A 73 -1.24 -5.95 -15.22
N SER A 74 -0.89 -5.92 -13.94
CA SER A 74 0.50 -6.08 -13.48
C SER A 74 0.57 -7.03 -12.28
N VAL A 75 1.64 -7.80 -12.22
CA VAL A 75 1.92 -8.72 -11.11
C VAL A 75 3.16 -8.24 -10.38
N MET A 76 3.11 -8.27 -9.05
CA MET A 76 4.22 -7.92 -8.18
C MET A 76 4.40 -9.01 -7.12
N ASP A 77 5.59 -9.59 -7.08
CA ASP A 77 5.99 -10.56 -6.07
C ASP A 77 6.93 -9.86 -5.08
N LEU A 78 6.62 -9.92 -3.79
CA LEU A 78 7.42 -9.34 -2.71
C LEU A 78 7.88 -10.41 -1.73
N ILE A 79 9.18 -10.40 -1.46
CA ILE A 79 9.85 -11.33 -0.57
C ILE A 79 9.59 -10.92 0.87
N LYS A 80 9.24 -11.89 1.71
CA LYS A 80 9.03 -11.65 3.13
C LYS A 80 10.37 -11.46 3.84
N ARG A 81 10.57 -10.31 4.49
CA ARG A 81 11.84 -9.96 5.14
C ARG A 81 11.99 -10.57 6.54
N ASN A 82 10.92 -10.59 7.33
CA ASN A 82 10.94 -11.09 8.71
C ASN A 82 9.57 -11.64 9.14
N SER A 83 9.42 -11.99 10.42
CA SER A 83 8.16 -12.51 10.96
C SER A 83 7.05 -11.45 11.04
N GLY A 84 7.42 -10.16 11.05
CA GLY A 84 6.50 -9.05 10.86
C GLY A 84 6.11 -8.94 9.39
N TRP A 85 4.94 -8.36 9.14
CA TRP A 85 4.38 -8.13 7.80
C TRP A 85 5.13 -7.05 7.02
N VAL A 86 6.41 -7.34 6.74
CA VAL A 86 7.34 -6.48 6.01
C VAL A 86 7.84 -7.25 4.81
N PHE A 87 7.58 -6.70 3.63
CA PHE A 87 7.95 -7.30 2.35
C PHE A 87 8.82 -6.35 1.53
N GLU A 88 9.66 -6.90 0.67
CA GLU A 88 10.55 -6.15 -0.18
C GLU A 88 10.74 -6.87 -1.53
N ASN A 89 11.02 -6.13 -2.58
CA ASN A 89 11.61 -6.66 -3.78
C ASN A 89 12.44 -5.55 -4.46
N PRO A 90 13.72 -5.39 -4.06
CA PRO A 90 14.58 -4.37 -4.61
C PRO A 90 14.77 -4.50 -6.13
N SER A 91 14.65 -5.70 -6.70
CA SER A 91 14.79 -5.91 -8.16
C SER A 91 13.72 -5.21 -9.00
N ILE A 92 12.60 -4.82 -8.38
CA ILE A 92 11.53 -4.02 -9.01
C ILE A 92 11.36 -2.66 -8.31
N GLY A 93 12.36 -2.25 -7.53
CA GLY A 93 12.37 -0.96 -6.83
C GLY A 93 11.46 -0.89 -5.60
N VAL A 94 10.96 -1.99 -5.06
CA VAL A 94 10.22 -1.99 -3.79
C VAL A 94 11.18 -2.26 -2.65
N LEU A 95 11.53 -1.21 -1.90
CA LEU A 95 12.46 -1.33 -0.77
C LEU A 95 11.76 -1.88 0.47
N GLU A 96 10.52 -1.47 0.70
CA GLU A 96 9.76 -1.92 1.87
C GLU A 96 8.25 -1.73 1.67
N LEU A 97 7.46 -2.72 2.08
CA LEU A 97 6.01 -2.65 2.17
C LEU A 97 5.58 -3.14 3.55
N TRP A 98 4.74 -2.35 4.23
CA TRP A 98 4.10 -2.76 5.47
C TRP A 98 2.70 -2.15 5.62
N VAL A 99 1.92 -2.72 6.53
CA VAL A 99 0.58 -2.24 6.88
C VAL A 99 0.70 -1.20 7.99
N LEU A 100 0.16 0.00 7.80
CA LEU A 100 0.15 1.04 8.84
C LEU A 100 -1.04 0.92 9.79
N ALA A 101 -2.20 0.54 9.25
CA ALA A 101 -3.44 0.34 10.01
C ALA A 101 -4.42 -0.52 9.21
N THR A 102 -5.18 -1.35 9.91
CA THR A 102 -6.28 -2.13 9.32
C THR A 102 -7.19 -2.58 10.46
N ASN A 103 -8.47 -2.77 10.17
CA ASN A 103 -9.40 -3.47 11.05
C ASN A 103 -9.71 -4.89 10.56
N PHE A 104 -9.03 -5.33 9.50
CA PHE A 104 -9.14 -6.66 8.88
C PHE A 104 -10.52 -7.03 8.33
N ARG A 105 -11.41 -6.05 8.20
CA ARG A 105 -12.81 -6.29 7.80
C ARG A 105 -13.24 -5.45 6.63
N ASP A 106 -12.78 -4.20 6.51
CA ASP A 106 -13.24 -3.32 5.43
C ASP A 106 -12.15 -2.41 4.86
N TYR A 107 -11.03 -2.19 5.56
CA TYR A 107 -9.92 -1.38 5.06
C TYR A 107 -8.53 -1.88 5.48
N ALA A 108 -7.53 -1.50 4.69
CA ALA A 108 -6.12 -1.50 5.07
C ALA A 108 -5.42 -0.25 4.54
N ILE A 109 -4.51 0.30 5.34
CA ILE A 109 -3.63 1.40 4.95
C ILE A 109 -2.25 0.81 4.77
N ILE A 110 -1.79 0.82 3.53
CA ILE A 110 -0.51 0.25 3.14
C ILE A 110 0.49 1.38 2.95
N PHE A 111 1.71 1.17 3.43
CA PHE A 111 2.84 2.03 3.13
C PHE A 111 3.83 1.27 2.28
N THR A 112 4.33 1.94 1.24
CA THR A 112 5.35 1.39 0.36
C THR A 112 6.47 2.40 0.19
N GLN A 113 7.70 1.97 0.44
CA GLN A 113 8.90 2.70 0.07
C GLN A 113 9.43 2.15 -1.26
N LEU A 114 9.64 3.06 -2.21
CA LEU A 114 10.05 2.78 -3.57
C LEU A 114 11.39 3.45 -3.88
N GLU A 115 12.20 2.78 -4.69
CA GLU A 115 13.43 3.33 -5.26
C GLU A 115 13.12 3.94 -6.63
N PHE A 116 13.39 5.24 -6.79
CA PHE A 116 13.22 5.94 -8.07
C PHE A 116 14.28 7.01 -8.25
N GLY A 117 15.18 6.81 -9.21
CA GLY A 117 16.35 7.69 -9.37
C GLY A 117 17.27 7.62 -8.16
N ASP A 118 17.79 8.77 -7.72
CA ASP A 118 18.80 8.86 -6.66
C ASP A 118 18.20 8.95 -5.23
N GLU A 119 16.88 9.16 -5.10
CA GLU A 119 16.22 9.29 -3.80
C GLU A 119 15.02 8.36 -3.66
N PRO A 120 14.89 7.61 -2.54
CA PRO A 120 13.70 6.81 -2.29
C PRO A 120 12.50 7.72 -2.04
N PHE A 121 11.36 7.33 -2.59
CA PHE A 121 10.08 8.00 -2.32
C PHE A 121 9.09 7.02 -1.71
N ASN A 122 8.04 7.57 -1.10
CA ASN A 122 7.12 6.82 -0.27
C ASN A 122 5.69 7.04 -0.75
N THR A 123 4.88 5.98 -0.73
CA THR A 123 3.45 6.04 -0.96
C THR A 123 2.69 5.55 0.28
N VAL A 124 1.51 6.12 0.50
CA VAL A 124 0.49 5.57 1.39
C VAL A 124 -0.72 5.28 0.54
N GLU A 125 -1.27 4.08 0.63
CA GLU A 125 -2.42 3.63 -0.13
C GLU A 125 -3.55 3.19 0.80
N LEU A 126 -4.79 3.47 0.41
CA LEU A 126 -5.99 3.00 1.10
C LEU A 126 -6.66 1.89 0.29
N TYR A 127 -6.67 0.71 0.86
CA TYR A 127 -7.32 -0.49 0.34
C TYR A 127 -8.68 -0.62 1.02
N SER A 128 -9.71 -0.97 0.25
CA SER A 128 -11.04 -1.30 0.78
C SER A 128 -11.62 -2.55 0.11
N LEU A 129 -12.41 -3.33 0.85
CA LEU A 129 -13.15 -4.45 0.27
C LEU A 129 -14.33 -4.00 -0.62
N THR A 130 -14.72 -2.74 -0.55
CA THR A 130 -15.79 -2.16 -1.36
C THR A 130 -15.28 -0.97 -2.17
N GLU A 131 -16.06 -0.52 -3.15
CA GLU A 131 -15.71 0.63 -3.99
C GLU A 131 -15.76 1.98 -3.23
N THR A 132 -16.10 1.97 -1.93
CA THR A 132 -16.17 3.16 -1.08
C THR A 132 -15.42 2.94 0.23
N ALA A 133 -14.75 3.97 0.71
CA ALA A 133 -14.09 3.94 2.01
C ALA A 133 -15.03 4.40 3.13
N SER A 134 -14.92 3.77 4.30
CA SER A 134 -15.58 4.27 5.52
C SER A 134 -14.94 5.58 5.99
N GLN A 135 -15.68 6.36 6.79
CA GLN A 135 -15.17 7.60 7.37
C GLN A 135 -13.95 7.37 8.29
N GLU A 136 -13.92 6.23 8.98
CA GLU A 136 -12.78 5.81 9.80
C GLU A 136 -11.55 5.58 8.91
N ALA A 137 -11.69 4.79 7.86
CA ALA A 137 -10.62 4.46 6.93
C ALA A 137 -10.02 5.72 6.29
N MET A 138 -10.88 6.63 5.83
CA MET A 138 -10.44 7.91 5.28
C MET A 138 -9.74 8.79 6.32
N GLY A 139 -10.29 8.88 7.54
CA GLY A 139 -9.69 9.65 8.63
C GLY A 139 -8.28 9.17 8.97
N LEU A 140 -8.09 7.84 9.02
CA LEU A 140 -6.78 7.24 9.26
C LEU A 140 -5.82 7.44 8.08
N PHE A 141 -6.29 7.31 6.83
CA PHE A 141 -5.50 7.57 5.63
C PHE A 141 -4.98 9.01 5.61
N THR A 142 -5.86 9.99 5.85
CA THR A 142 -5.50 11.41 5.93
C THR A 142 -4.52 11.65 7.09
N LYS A 143 -4.75 11.04 8.26
CA LYS A 143 -3.86 11.17 9.42
C LYS A 143 -2.45 10.67 9.09
N TRP A 144 -2.32 9.45 8.57
CA TRP A 144 -1.02 8.87 8.22
C TRP A 144 -0.31 9.66 7.11
N SER A 145 -1.04 10.01 6.05
CA SER A 145 -0.52 10.85 4.97
C SER A 145 0.05 12.16 5.50
N ARG A 146 -0.69 12.88 6.36
CA ARG A 146 -0.23 14.13 6.97
C ARG A 146 0.96 13.93 7.92
N SER A 147 0.97 12.87 8.73
CA SER A 147 2.09 12.57 9.63
C SER A 147 3.39 12.27 8.89
N LEU A 148 3.30 11.70 7.69
CA LEU A 148 4.42 11.50 6.78
C LEU A 148 4.72 12.75 5.92
N GLY A 149 3.93 13.82 6.09
CA GLY A 149 4.02 15.10 5.39
C GLY A 149 3.67 15.01 3.92
N PHE A 150 2.71 14.16 3.56
CA PHE A 150 2.14 14.04 2.22
C PHE A 150 0.87 14.90 2.17
N LEU A 151 0.63 15.56 1.04
CA LEU A 151 -0.68 16.16 0.80
C LEU A 151 -1.63 15.03 0.40
N SER A 152 -2.63 14.76 1.23
CA SER A 152 -3.71 13.84 0.86
C SER A 152 -4.62 14.53 -0.15
N GLN A 153 -4.70 14.01 -1.37
CA GLN A 153 -5.75 14.38 -2.34
C GLN A 153 -6.92 13.41 -2.21
#